data_AF-A0A9J6P7W8-F1
#
_entry.id   AF-A0A9J6P7W8-F1
#
_cell.length_a   1.000
_cell.length_b   1.000
_cell.length_c   1.000
_cell.angle_alpha   90.00
_cell.angle_beta   90.00
_cell.angle_gamma   90.00
#
_symmetry.space_group_name_H-M   'P 1'
#
loop_
_entity.id
_entity.type
_entity.pdbx_description
1 polymer ?
#
loop_
_entity_poly.entity_id
_entity_poly.type
_entity_poly.pdbx_seq_one_letter_code
_entity_poly.pdbx_strand_id
1 'polypeptide(L)'
;MRLDKYLKVSRIIKRRTKAKEICDSDRVFINGRKAKASTTVKESDIIEIQFPKGTLKAKIMNITAHVRKEEAKEMYEIISGADSEE
;
A
#
# COMPACT_ATOMS: atom_id res chain seq x y z
N MET A 1 -7.58 -5.79 7.02
CA MET A 1 -6.84 -6.64 6.05
C MET A 1 -5.35 -6.57 6.35
N ARG A 2 -4.51 -7.56 6.02
CA ARG A 2 -3.03 -7.44 6.16
C ARG A 2 -2.47 -6.45 5.13
N LEU A 3 -1.45 -5.69 5.50
CA LEU A 3 -0.77 -4.72 4.63
C LEU A 3 -0.28 -5.37 3.33
N ASP A 4 0.41 -6.52 3.40
CA ASP A 4 0.90 -7.22 2.21
C ASP A 4 -0.22 -7.62 1.23
N LYS A 5 -1.39 -7.99 1.78
CA LYS A 5 -2.57 -8.36 1.00
C LYS A 5 -3.20 -7.12 0.40
N TYR A 6 -3.29 -6.03 1.17
CA TYR A 6 -3.86 -4.77 0.71
C TYR A 6 -3.06 -4.20 -0.46
N LEU A 7 -1.73 -4.09 -0.35
CA LEU A 7 -0.87 -3.58 -1.41
C LEU A 7 -0.99 -4.37 -2.73
N LYS A 8 -1.21 -5.69 -2.64
CA LYS A 8 -1.49 -6.54 -3.80
C LYS A 8 -2.87 -6.28 -4.40
N VAL A 9 -3.87 -6.09 -3.55
CA VAL A 9 -5.28 -5.99 -3.96
C VAL A 9 -5.60 -4.61 -4.54
N SER A 10 -5.08 -3.54 -3.92
CA SER A 10 -5.15 -2.16 -4.42
C SER A 10 -4.27 -1.91 -5.64
N ARG A 11 -3.43 -2.89 -6.02
CA ARG A 11 -2.50 -2.83 -7.16
C ARG A 11 -1.37 -1.79 -7.05
N ILE A 12 -1.18 -1.17 -5.87
CA ILE A 12 0.00 -0.34 -5.56
C ILE A 12 1.28 -1.17 -5.76
N ILE A 13 1.25 -2.45 -5.38
CA ILE A 13 2.31 -3.41 -5.69
C ILE A 13 1.72 -4.62 -6.38
N LYS A 14 1.98 -4.77 -7.68
CA LYS A 14 1.42 -5.84 -8.51
C LYS A 14 1.87 -7.25 -8.10
N ARG A 15 3.04 -7.40 -7.46
CA ARG A 15 3.64 -8.69 -7.06
C ARG A 15 3.67 -8.85 -5.54
N ARG A 16 3.13 -9.97 -5.04
CA ARG A 16 3.07 -10.25 -3.60
C ARG A 16 4.44 -10.46 -2.95
N THR A 17 5.40 -10.99 -3.69
CA THR A 17 6.80 -11.12 -3.25
C THR A 17 7.42 -9.75 -2.99
N LYS A 18 7.32 -8.83 -3.96
CA LYS A 18 7.82 -7.44 -3.83
C LYS A 18 7.13 -6.70 -2.67
N ALA A 19 5.84 -6.89 -2.47
CA ALA A 19 5.11 -6.29 -1.34
C ALA A 19 5.66 -6.76 0.01
N LYS A 20 5.95 -8.06 0.12
CA LYS A 20 6.56 -8.64 1.32
C LYS A 20 7.97 -8.09 1.54
N GLU A 21 8.81 -8.06 0.51
CA GLU A 21 10.18 -7.54 0.58
C GLU A 21 10.25 -6.07 1.03
N ILE A 22 9.35 -5.21 0.54
CA ILE A 22 9.30 -3.80 0.95
C ILE A 22 8.85 -3.66 2.40
N CYS A 23 7.88 -4.46 2.84
CA CYS A 23 7.46 -4.50 4.23
C CYS A 23 8.55 -5.05 5.16
N ASP A 24 9.31 -6.04 4.70
CA ASP A 24 10.42 -6.64 5.45
C ASP A 24 11.66 -5.72 5.50
N SER A 25 11.79 -4.79 4.54
CA SER A 25 12.85 -3.79 4.49
C SER A 25 12.57 -2.54 5.36
N ASP A 26 11.56 -2.56 6.22
CA ASP A 26 11.13 -1.42 7.07
C ASP A 26 10.86 -0.11 6.28
N ARG A 27 10.46 -0.25 5.01
CA ARG A 27 10.18 0.87 4.09
C ARG A 27 8.71 1.26 4.02
N VAL A 28 7.86 0.66 4.84
CA VAL A 28 6.43 0.96 4.89
C VAL A 28 6.05 1.53 6.25
N PHE A 29 5.29 2.61 6.22
CA PHE A 29 4.78 3.30 7.40
C PHE A 29 3.26 3.41 7.28
N ILE A 30 2.57 3.23 8.40
CA ILE A 30 1.13 3.46 8.55
C ILE A 30 0.97 4.57 9.59
N ASN A 31 0.36 5.69 9.21
CA ASN A 31 0.17 6.87 10.07
C ASN A 31 1.48 7.34 10.72
N GLY A 32 2.59 7.28 9.97
CA GLY A 32 3.93 7.66 10.46
C GLY A 32 4.64 6.61 11.34
N ARG A 33 4.05 5.43 11.55
CA ARG A 33 4.66 4.33 12.31
C ARG A 33 5.10 3.20 11.39
N LYS A 34 6.31 2.66 11.59
CA LYS A 34 6.81 1.50 10.82
C LYS A 34 5.83 0.33 10.92
N ALA A 35 5.48 -0.24 9.77
CA ALA A 35 4.52 -1.32 9.66
C ALA A 35 5.14 -2.55 9.01
N LYS A 36 4.98 -3.71 9.66
CA LYS A 36 5.37 -5.01 9.11
C LYS A 36 4.32 -5.53 8.14
N ALA A 37 4.68 -6.51 7.31
CA ALA A 37 3.75 -7.14 6.35
C ALA A 37 2.46 -7.67 7.01
N SER A 38 2.55 -8.16 8.25
CA SER A 38 1.44 -8.67 9.05
C SER A 38 0.55 -7.61 9.67
N THR A 39 0.90 -6.33 9.56
CA THR A 39 0.12 -5.23 10.16
C THR A 39 -1.26 -5.17 9.52
N THR A 40 -2.28 -4.99 10.37
CA THR A 40 -3.65 -4.82 9.92
C THR A 40 -3.87 -3.37 9.52
N VAL A 41 -4.29 -3.14 8.28
CA VAL A 41 -4.72 -1.82 7.77
C VAL A 41 -6.22 -1.60 8.03
N LYS A 42 -6.58 -0.33 8.25
CA LYS A 42 -7.94 0.18 8.41
C LYS A 42 -8.25 1.28 7.38
N GLU A 43 -9.54 1.52 7.18
CA GLU A 43 -10.00 2.63 6.36
C GLU A 43 -9.58 3.96 6.99
N SER A 44 -9.29 4.96 6.16
CA SER A 44 -8.67 6.24 6.51
C SER A 44 -7.22 6.19 7.02
N ASP A 45 -6.58 5.02 7.09
CA ASP A 45 -5.14 4.97 7.38
C ASP A 45 -4.33 5.58 6.24
N ILE A 46 -3.24 6.28 6.59
CA ILE A 46 -2.28 6.79 5.62
C ILE A 46 -1.11 5.81 5.54
N ILE A 47 -0.95 5.19 4.38
CA ILE A 47 0.22 4.38 4.05
C ILE A 47 1.28 5.26 3.38
N GLU A 48 2.51 5.12 3.82
CA GLU A 48 3.68 5.72 3.20
C GLU A 48 4.67 4.61 2.86
N ILE A 49 5.07 4.57 1.60
CA ILE A 49 5.98 3.56 1.05
C ILE A 49 7.19 4.28 0.48
N GLN A 50 8.36 3.95 0.99
CA GLN A 50 9.62 4.48 0.50
C GLN A 50 10.17 3.56 -0.58
N PHE A 51 10.14 4.05 -1.82
CA PHE A 51 10.78 3.41 -2.96
C PHE A 51 12.19 3.97 -3.16
N PRO A 52 13.08 3.24 -3.86
CA PRO A 52 14.41 3.74 -4.21
C PRO A 52 14.38 5.05 -5.01
N LYS A 53 13.32 5.24 -5.82
CA LYS A 53 13.14 6.38 -6.72
C LYS A 53 12.25 7.49 -6.15
N GLY A 54 11.78 7.37 -4.90
CA GLY A 54 10.91 8.36 -4.27
C GLY A 54 9.99 7.77 -3.20
N THR A 55 9.12 8.60 -2.63
CA THR A 55 8.16 8.17 -1.59
C THR A 55 6.73 8.31 -2.10
N LEU A 56 5.92 7.26 -1.92
CA LEU A 56 4.50 7.28 -2.20
C LEU A 56 3.71 7.33 -0.90
N LYS A 57 2.84 8.34 -0.75
CA LYS A 57 1.85 8.40 0.31
C LYS A 57 0.47 8.23 -0.29
N ALA A 58 -0.28 7.29 0.25
CA ALA A 58 -1.67 7.05 -0.12
C ALA A 58 -2.52 6.90 1.13
N LYS A 59 -3.76 7.40 1.07
CA LYS A 59 -4.78 7.17 2.07
C LYS A 59 -5.65 6.01 1.66
N ILE A 60 -5.95 5.11 2.58
CA ILE A 60 -6.86 4.01 2.37
C ILE A 60 -8.29 4.55 2.42
N MET A 61 -9.03 4.41 1.32
CA MET A 61 -10.44 4.81 1.23
C MET A 61 -11.38 3.64 1.47
N ASN A 62 -11.02 2.45 0.96
CA ASN A 62 -11.86 1.26 1.09
C ASN A 62 -11.00 0.00 1.25
N ILE A 63 -11.43 -0.93 2.09
CA ILE A 63 -10.79 -2.24 2.28
C ILE A 63 -11.75 -3.35 1.89
N THR A 64 -11.57 -3.89 0.69
CA THR A 64 -12.33 -5.04 0.21
C THR A 64 -11.41 -6.17 -0.25
N ALA A 65 -11.85 -7.42 -0.07
CA ALA A 65 -11.05 -8.61 -0.41
C ALA A 65 -11.05 -8.95 -1.90
N HIS A 66 -12.10 -8.55 -2.61
CA HIS A 66 -12.33 -8.83 -4.04
C HIS A 66 -12.67 -7.53 -4.76
N VAL A 67 -11.76 -7.07 -5.62
CA VAL A 67 -11.91 -5.82 -6.37
C VAL A 67 -11.47 -6.08 -7.80
N ARG A 68 -12.20 -5.53 -8.76
CA ARG A 68 -11.79 -5.54 -10.17
C ARG A 68 -10.66 -4.54 -10.40
N LYS A 69 -10.05 -4.60 -11.58
CA LYS A 69 -8.95 -3.68 -11.96
C LYS A 69 -9.38 -2.21 -11.86
N GLU A 70 -10.61 -1.94 -12.26
CA GLU A 70 -11.18 -0.60 -12.35
C GLU A 70 -11.41 -0.01 -10.96
N GLU A 71 -11.98 -0.81 -10.07
CA GLU A 71 -12.30 -0.43 -8.68
C GLU A 71 -11.07 -0.37 -7.76
N ALA A 72 -9.95 -1.00 -8.13
CA ALA A 72 -8.73 -0.98 -7.32
C ALA A 72 -8.19 0.44 -7.07
N LYS A 73 -8.41 1.34 -8.03
CA LYS A 73 -8.04 2.77 -7.91
C LYS A 73 -8.90 3.50 -6.88
N GLU A 74 -10.10 3.03 -6.59
CA GLU A 74 -11.00 3.64 -5.62
C GLU A 74 -10.68 3.20 -4.17
N MET A 75 -9.82 2.18 -4.01
CA MET A 75 -9.43 1.69 -2.69
C MET A 75 -8.49 2.64 -1.95
N TYR A 76 -7.78 3.51 -2.67
CA TYR A 76 -6.81 4.43 -2.11
C TYR A 76 -6.81 5.76 -2.85
N GLU A 77 -6.44 6.82 -2.14
CA GLU A 77 -6.22 8.14 -2.70
C GLU A 77 -4.74 8.50 -2.55
N ILE A 78 -4.08 8.89 -3.63
CA ILE A 78 -2.68 9.31 -3.58
C ILE A 78 -2.62 10.73 -3.00
N ILE A 79 -1.97 10.87 -1.85
CA ILE A 79 -1.77 12.18 -1.21
C ILE A 79 -0.51 12.85 -1.77
N SER A 80 0.58 12.09 -1.95
CA SER A 80 1.84 12.64 -2.44
C SER A 80 2.75 11.57 -3.03
N GLY A 81 3.42 11.88 -4.15
CA GLY A 81 4.32 10.96 -4.85
C GLY A 81 3.73 10.46 -6.15
N ALA A 82 4.60 10.03 -7.07
CA ALA A 82 4.17 9.43 -8.32
C ALA A 82 3.94 7.92 -8.12
N ASP A 83 2.85 7.40 -8.69
CA ASP A 83 2.67 5.97 -8.94
C ASP A 83 3.83 5.54 -9.84
N SER A 84 4.92 5.08 -9.21
CA SER A 84 6.11 4.68 -9.97
C SER A 84 5.77 3.32 -10.56
N GLU A 85 5.27 3.36 -11.80
CA GLU A 85 5.01 2.19 -12.65
C GLU A 85 6.33 1.42 -12.93
N GLU A 86 6.89 0.74 -11.94
CA GLU A 86 8.02 -0.19 -12.14
C GLU A 86 7.92 -1.47 -11.29
#